data_AF-A0AAW2KGB7-F1
#
_entry.id   AF-A0AAW2KGB7-F1
#
_cell.length_a   1.000
_cell.length_b   1.000
_cell.length_c   1.000
_cell.angle_alpha   90.00
_cell.angle_beta   90.00
_cell.angle_gamma   90.00
#
_symmetry.space_group_name_H-M   'P 1'
#
loop_
_entity.id
_entity.type
_entity.pdbx_description
1 polymer ?
#
loop_
_entity_poly.entity_id
_entity_poly.type
_entity_poly.pdbx_seq_one_letter_code
_entity_poly.pdbx_strand_id
1 'polypeptide(L)'
;MPWTLEGITPDIIVNPHAIPSRMTIGQLIECVMGKVAAHMGKEGDATPFTDVTVDNISKALHKCGYQMRGFETMYNGHTGRRLTAMIFLGPTYYQRLKHMVDDKIHSRGRGPVQILTRQPAEGRSRDGGLRFGEWNEIA
;
A
#
# COMPACT_ATOMS: atom_id res chain seq x y z
N MET A 1 -11.65 1.36 -12.70
CA MET A 1 -10.41 2.00 -12.19
C MET A 1 -10.15 3.26 -13.00
N PRO A 2 -9.55 4.31 -12.43
CA PRO A 2 -9.08 5.44 -13.22
C PRO A 2 -7.96 5.00 -14.17
N TRP A 3 -7.84 5.64 -15.32
CA TRP A 3 -6.81 5.35 -16.31
C TRP A 3 -6.06 6.62 -16.75
N THR A 4 -4.82 6.46 -17.18
CA THR A 4 -4.00 7.55 -17.75
C THR A 4 -4.29 7.77 -19.23
N LEU A 5 -3.76 8.83 -19.82
CA LEU A 5 -3.83 9.08 -21.28
C LEU A 5 -3.25 7.92 -22.10
N GLU A 6 -2.30 7.19 -21.53
CA GLU A 6 -1.62 6.06 -22.15
C GLU A 6 -2.38 4.73 -21.95
N GLY A 7 -3.52 4.77 -21.27
CA GLY A 7 -4.34 3.60 -20.97
C GLY A 7 -3.85 2.78 -19.77
N ILE A 8 -2.89 3.29 -19.00
CA ILE A 8 -2.37 2.60 -17.81
C ILE A 8 -3.39 2.69 -16.69
N THR A 9 -3.74 1.55 -16.11
CA THR A 9 -4.59 1.45 -14.92
C THR A 9 -3.74 1.04 -13.72
N PRO A 10 -3.90 1.68 -12.54
CA PRO A 10 -3.12 1.33 -11.36
C PRO A 10 -3.55 0.00 -10.76
N ASP A 11 -2.59 -0.79 -10.30
CA ASP A 11 -2.85 -2.05 -9.60
C ASP A 11 -3.28 -1.81 -8.14
N ILE A 12 -2.61 -0.87 -7.46
CA ILE A 12 -2.85 -0.51 -6.06
C ILE A 12 -2.94 1.01 -5.95
N ILE A 13 -3.98 1.49 -5.26
CA ILE A 13 -4.17 2.92 -4.96
C ILE A 13 -3.96 3.13 -3.46
N VAL A 14 -3.04 4.00 -3.10
CA VAL A 14 -2.73 4.34 -1.70
C VAL A 14 -3.36 5.68 -1.34
N ASN A 15 -3.91 5.76 -0.13
CA ASN A 15 -4.48 6.99 0.39
C ASN A 15 -3.39 8.08 0.57
N PRO A 16 -3.55 9.29 0.00
CA PRO A 16 -2.58 10.38 0.14
C PRO A 16 -2.32 10.80 1.60
N HIS A 17 -3.25 10.59 2.53
CA HIS A 17 -3.05 10.94 3.94
C HIS A 17 -1.94 10.13 4.64
N ALA A 18 -1.54 8.98 4.08
CA ALA A 18 -0.52 8.13 4.65
C ALA A 18 0.91 8.70 4.50
N ILE A 19 1.15 9.61 3.55
CA ILE A 19 2.50 10.08 3.20
C ILE A 19 2.95 11.26 4.07
N PRO A 20 2.17 12.37 4.19
CA PRO A 20 2.61 13.53 4.97
C PRO A 20 2.76 13.22 6.46
N SER A 21 1.87 12.37 7.00
CA SER A 21 1.84 12.03 8.42
C SER A 21 3.04 11.19 8.86
N ARG A 22 3.59 10.36 7.95
CA ARG A 22 4.71 9.44 8.25
C ARG A 22 6.06 9.94 7.73
N MET A 23 6.08 11.05 7.01
CA MET A 23 7.27 11.66 6.43
C MET A 23 8.10 10.69 5.57
N THR A 24 7.45 9.75 4.88
CA THR A 24 8.09 8.70 4.07
C THR A 24 8.40 9.17 2.65
N ILE A 25 9.32 10.13 2.51
CA ILE A 25 9.64 10.72 1.19
C ILE A 25 10.35 9.74 0.24
N GLY A 26 11.06 8.75 0.79
CA GLY A 26 11.77 7.74 0.00
C GLY A 26 10.86 6.96 -0.94
N GLN A 27 9.63 6.66 -0.52
CA GLN A 27 8.64 5.98 -1.36
C GLN A 27 8.26 6.80 -2.60
N LEU A 28 8.19 8.13 -2.46
CA LEU A 28 7.93 9.02 -3.60
C LEU A 28 9.11 9.02 -4.56
N ILE A 29 10.34 9.05 -4.04
CA ILE A 29 11.56 9.02 -4.86
C ILE A 29 11.66 7.69 -5.61
N GLU A 30 11.43 6.57 -4.93
CA GLU A 30 11.41 5.22 -5.52
C GLU A 30 10.40 5.14 -6.67
N CYS A 31 9.20 5.69 -6.49
CA CYS A 31 8.16 5.68 -7.51
C CYS A 31 8.56 6.43 -8.80
N VAL A 32 9.16 7.62 -8.66
CA VAL A 32 9.66 8.38 -9.83
C VAL A 32 10.83 7.65 -10.48
N MET A 33 11.75 7.11 -9.69
CA MET A 33 12.92 6.39 -10.17
C MET A 33 12.55 5.11 -10.91
N GLY A 34 11.62 4.31 -10.35
CA GLY A 34 11.10 3.10 -10.98
C GLY A 34 10.44 3.39 -12.32
N LYS A 35 9.76 4.54 -12.43
CA LYS A 35 9.19 4.99 -13.71
C LYS A 35 10.26 5.30 -14.75
N VAL A 36 11.27 6.09 -14.37
CA VAL A 36 12.41 6.39 -15.26
C VAL A 36 13.13 5.10 -15.69
N ALA A 37 13.38 4.20 -14.74
CA ALA A 37 14.01 2.90 -14.98
C ALA A 37 13.21 2.06 -15.99
N ALA A 38 11.89 2.00 -15.85
CA ALA A 38 11.00 1.27 -16.76
C ALA A 38 11.04 1.82 -18.20
N HIS A 39 11.11 3.14 -18.38
CA HIS A 39 11.20 3.75 -19.72
C HIS A 39 12.59 3.65 -20.34
N MET A 40 13.65 3.76 -19.54
CA MET A 40 15.02 3.70 -20.03
C MET A 40 15.53 2.26 -20.22
N GLY A 41 14.81 1.26 -19.68
CA GLY A 41 15.23 -0.15 -19.71
C GLY A 41 16.50 -0.42 -18.91
N LYS A 42 16.74 0.37 -17.85
CA LYS A 42 17.92 0.27 -16.99
C LYS A 42 17.49 0.16 -15.53
N GLU A 43 18.23 -0.62 -14.76
CA GLU A 43 18.04 -0.67 -13.32
C GLU A 43 18.50 0.64 -12.68
N GLY A 44 17.68 1.17 -11.78
CA GLY A 44 18.01 2.36 -11.01
C GLY A 44 18.85 1.98 -9.79
N ASP A 45 20.01 2.63 -9.61
CA ASP A 45 20.80 2.51 -8.39
C ASP A 45 20.16 3.28 -7.21
N ALA A 46 19.63 2.54 -6.24
CA ALA A 46 19.03 3.08 -5.01
C ALA A 46 19.94 2.90 -3.78
N THR A 47 21.24 2.72 -3.98
CA THR A 47 22.21 2.54 -2.89
C THR A 47 22.25 3.78 -1.98
N PRO A 48 22.29 3.61 -0.64
CA PRO A 48 22.41 4.73 0.28
C PRO A 48 23.65 5.60 0.01
N PHE A 49 23.52 6.92 0.16
CA PHE A 49 24.61 7.90 0.06
C PHE A 49 25.32 7.97 -1.31
N THR A 50 24.55 7.89 -2.39
CA THR A 50 25.04 8.10 -3.76
C THR A 50 24.85 9.55 -4.22
N ASP A 51 25.50 9.92 -5.33
CA ASP A 51 25.36 11.23 -5.97
C ASP A 51 24.04 11.41 -6.75
N VAL A 52 23.13 10.42 -6.67
CA VAL A 52 21.84 10.45 -7.36
C VAL A 52 20.89 11.42 -6.63
N THR A 53 20.59 12.54 -7.26
CA THR A 53 19.69 13.56 -6.72
C THR A 53 18.28 13.47 -7.34
N VAL A 54 17.29 13.95 -6.59
CA VAL A 54 15.89 14.05 -7.07
C VAL A 54 15.78 14.89 -8.34
N ASP A 55 16.61 15.93 -8.48
CA ASP A 55 16.64 16.78 -9.67
C ASP A 55 17.15 16.03 -10.90
N ASN A 56 18.15 15.15 -10.74
CA ASN A 56 18.65 14.32 -11.83
C ASN A 56 17.57 13.35 -12.32
N ILE A 57 16.85 12.71 -11.39
CA ILE A 57 15.73 11.82 -11.72
C ILE A 57 14.60 12.61 -12.39
N SER A 58 14.26 13.80 -11.88
CA SER A 58 13.20 14.65 -12.44
C SER A 58 13.51 15.10 -13.87
N LYS A 59 14.77 15.44 -14.16
CA LYS A 59 15.24 15.76 -15.52
C LYS A 59 15.20 14.55 -16.44
N ALA A 60 15.59 13.37 -15.93
CA ALA A 60 15.53 12.12 -16.68
C ALA A 60 14.07 11.75 -17.05
N LEU A 61 13.14 11.93 -16.12
CA LEU A 61 11.71 11.71 -16.36
C LEU A 61 11.16 12.66 -17.43
N HIS A 62 11.55 13.94 -17.38
CA HIS A 62 11.15 14.91 -18.40
C HIS A 62 11.69 14.59 -19.80
N LYS A 63 12.91 14.04 -19.89
CA LYS A 63 13.45 13.54 -21.17
C LYS A 63 12.63 12.37 -21.73
N CYS A 64 11.92 11.63 -20.89
CA CYS A 64 11.02 10.55 -21.30
C CYS A 64 9.62 11.05 -21.71
N GLY A 65 9.36 12.36 -21.70
CA GLY A 65 8.06 12.94 -22.10
C GLY A 65 7.04 13.07 -20.96
N TYR A 66 7.41 12.75 -19.72
CA TYR A 66 6.54 12.85 -18.55
C TYR A 66 6.77 14.15 -17.77
N GLN A 67 5.82 14.51 -16.90
CA GLN A 67 5.98 15.65 -16.00
C GLN A 67 7.13 15.41 -15.02
N MET A 68 7.97 16.43 -14.79
CA MET A 68 9.18 16.35 -13.94
C MET A 68 8.93 15.77 -12.54
N ARG A 69 7.74 15.97 -11.97
CA ARG A 69 7.38 15.54 -10.61
C ARG A 69 6.58 14.22 -10.56
N GLY A 70 6.41 13.52 -11.68
CA GLY A 70 5.68 12.23 -11.72
C GLY A 70 4.16 12.35 -11.59
N PHE A 71 3.60 13.55 -11.69
CA PHE A 71 2.16 13.77 -11.73
C PHE A 71 1.61 13.55 -13.14
N GLU A 72 0.40 13.00 -13.21
CA GLU A 72 -0.29 12.74 -14.46
C GLU A 72 -1.76 13.12 -14.41
N THR A 73 -2.31 13.39 -15.58
CA THR A 73 -3.74 13.55 -15.74
C THR A 73 -4.39 12.17 -15.89
N MET A 74 -5.34 11.89 -15.01
CA MET A 74 -6.14 10.66 -15.07
C MET A 74 -7.61 10.96 -15.35
N TYR A 75 -8.30 9.94 -15.86
CA TYR A 75 -9.72 9.98 -16.18
C TYR A 75 -10.50 9.07 -15.24
N ASN A 76 -11.73 9.48 -14.92
CA ASN A 76 -12.60 8.72 -14.06
C ASN A 76 -13.09 7.45 -14.76
N GLY A 77 -12.86 6.32 -14.11
CA GLY A 77 -13.28 4.98 -14.51
C GLY A 77 -14.75 4.82 -14.93
N HIS A 78 -15.64 5.58 -14.30
CA HIS A 78 -17.08 5.46 -14.44
C HIS A 78 -17.67 6.50 -15.41
N THR A 79 -17.22 7.76 -15.30
CA THR A 79 -17.81 8.88 -16.07
C THR A 79 -16.99 9.28 -17.29
N GLY A 80 -15.74 8.82 -17.42
CA GLY A 80 -14.81 9.25 -18.46
C GLY A 80 -14.34 10.70 -18.34
N ARG A 81 -14.77 11.44 -17.31
CA ARG A 81 -14.34 12.83 -17.09
C ARG A 81 -12.92 12.88 -16.55
N ARG A 82 -12.16 13.89 -16.96
CA ARG A 82 -10.84 14.20 -16.40
C ARG A 82 -10.97 14.50 -14.90
N LEU A 83 -10.10 13.91 -14.09
CA LEU A 83 -10.00 14.25 -12.67
C LEU A 83 -9.45 15.67 -12.51
N THR A 84 -10.04 16.44 -11.60
CA THR A 84 -9.63 17.83 -11.34
C THR A 84 -8.20 17.92 -10.80
N ALA A 85 -7.79 16.93 -10.01
CA ALA A 85 -6.44 16.83 -9.48
C ALA A 85 -5.52 16.02 -10.39
N MET A 86 -4.24 16.39 -10.42
CA MET A 86 -3.20 15.54 -11.00
C MET A 86 -2.86 14.43 -10.02
N ILE A 87 -2.76 13.20 -10.51
CA ILE A 87 -2.51 12.02 -9.70
C ILE A 87 -1.04 11.65 -9.83
N PHE A 88 -0.39 11.38 -8.70
CA PHE A 88 0.97 10.85 -8.67
C PHE A 88 0.92 9.35 -8.98
N LEU A 89 1.60 8.92 -10.04
CA LEU A 89 1.55 7.54 -10.53
C LEU A 89 2.94 7.07 -10.98
N GLY A 90 3.33 5.90 -10.48
CA GLY A 90 4.51 5.17 -10.94
C GLY A 90 4.61 3.80 -10.28
N PRO A 91 5.51 2.94 -10.80
CA PRO A 91 5.72 1.60 -10.26
C PRO A 91 6.46 1.69 -8.92
N THR A 92 6.06 0.87 -7.95
CA THR A 92 6.71 0.78 -6.63
C THR A 92 6.59 -0.66 -6.16
N TYR A 93 7.63 -1.18 -5.52
CA TYR A 93 7.63 -2.56 -5.07
C TYR A 93 6.86 -2.71 -3.74
N TYR A 94 5.88 -3.62 -3.73
CA TYR A 94 5.13 -3.97 -2.52
C TYR A 94 5.43 -5.40 -2.10
N GLN A 95 5.75 -5.58 -0.81
CA GLN A 95 5.93 -6.90 -0.21
C GLN A 95 4.59 -7.45 0.28
N ARG A 96 4.27 -8.68 -0.12
CA ARG A 96 3.14 -9.43 0.44
C ARG A 96 3.49 -9.90 1.86
N LEU A 97 2.67 -9.53 2.83
CA LEU A 97 2.83 -9.96 4.22
C LEU A 97 2.22 -11.35 4.48
N LYS A 98 2.76 -12.07 5.46
CA LYS A 98 2.35 -13.45 5.80
C LYS A 98 1.03 -13.57 6.55
N HIS A 99 0.57 -12.50 7.21
CA HIS A 99 -0.62 -12.54 8.06
C HIS A 99 -1.89 -12.34 7.25
N MET A 100 -2.46 -13.43 6.75
CA MET A 100 -3.68 -13.44 5.93
C MET A 100 -4.95 -13.41 6.80
N VAL A 101 -6.07 -12.96 6.23
CA VAL A 101 -7.37 -12.86 6.92
C VAL A 101 -7.92 -14.25 7.26
N ASP A 102 -7.76 -15.22 6.37
CA ASP A 102 -8.28 -16.59 6.52
C ASP A 102 -7.71 -17.30 7.77
N ASP A 103 -6.47 -16.96 8.15
CA ASP A 103 -5.82 -17.50 9.34
C ASP A 103 -6.35 -16.84 10.64
N LYS A 104 -6.91 -15.63 10.54
CA LYS A 104 -7.36 -14.83 11.68
C LYS A 104 -8.85 -14.95 11.99
N ILE A 105 -9.66 -15.45 11.06
CA ILE A 105 -11.09 -15.61 11.32
C ILE A 105 -11.31 -16.61 12.47
N HIS A 106 -12.09 -16.20 13.46
CA HIS A 106 -12.40 -17.03 14.61
C HIS A 106 -13.81 -16.73 15.10
N SER A 107 -14.60 -17.79 15.27
CA SER A 107 -15.95 -17.71 15.81
C SER A 107 -16.22 -18.94 16.67
N ARG A 108 -17.05 -18.79 17.69
CA ARG A 108 -17.45 -19.89 18.59
C ARG A 108 -18.92 -19.75 18.97
N GLY A 109 -19.69 -20.81 18.71
CA GLY A 109 -21.06 -20.95 19.24
C GLY A 109 -21.08 -21.69 20.58
N ARG A 110 -20.81 -23.01 20.55
CA ARG A 110 -20.57 -23.86 21.73
C ARG A 110 -19.31 -24.68 21.48
N GLY A 111 -18.56 -25.02 22.53
CA GLY A 111 -17.30 -25.75 22.40
C GLY A 111 -16.77 -26.27 23.74
N PRO A 112 -15.59 -26.89 23.76
CA PRO A 112 -15.01 -27.48 24.95
C PRO A 112 -14.75 -26.43 26.04
N VAL A 113 -14.76 -26.89 27.30
CA VAL A 113 -14.51 -26.10 28.50
C VAL A 113 -13.40 -26.73 29.33
N GLN A 114 -12.67 -25.91 30.07
CA GLN A 114 -11.63 -26.35 30.99
C GLN A 114 -12.26 -27.10 32.18
N ILE A 115 -11.69 -28.24 32.57
CA ILE A 115 -12.25 -29.12 33.62
C ILE A 115 -12.35 -28.40 34.97
N LEU A 116 -11.31 -27.64 35.34
CA LEU A 116 -11.24 -26.98 36.64
C LEU A 116 -12.23 -25.81 36.78
N THR A 117 -12.25 -24.90 35.81
CA THR A 117 -13.01 -23.65 35.89
C THR A 117 -14.35 -23.69 35.18
N ARG A 118 -14.59 -24.73 34.37
CA ARG A 118 -15.73 -24.82 33.43
C ARG A 118 -15.85 -23.63 32.47
N GLN A 119 -14.77 -22.88 32.28
CA GLN A 119 -14.69 -21.77 31.33
C GLN A 119 -14.32 -22.29 29.93
N PRO A 120 -14.67 -21.56 28.87
CA PRO A 120 -14.19 -21.83 27.51
C PRO A 120 -12.68 -22.10 27.42
N ALA A 121 -12.27 -23.06 26.58
CA ALA A 121 -10.86 -23.28 26.28
C ALA A 121 -10.23 -22.05 25.58
N GLU A 122 -8.90 -21.96 25.57
CA GLU A 122 -8.15 -20.91 24.86
C GLU A 122 -7.72 -21.37 23.46
N GLY A 123 -7.73 -20.43 22.51
CA GLY A 123 -7.13 -20.59 21.18
C GLY A 123 -8.04 -21.26 20.15
N ARG A 124 -7.93 -20.80 18.90
CA ARG A 124 -8.70 -21.33 17.77
C ARG A 124 -8.49 -22.84 17.55
N SER A 125 -7.27 -23.34 17.72
CA SER A 125 -6.93 -24.75 17.52
C SER A 125 -7.64 -25.71 18.47
N ARG A 126 -8.23 -25.20 19.56
CA ARG A 126 -8.95 -25.97 20.58
C ARG A 126 -10.44 -25.64 20.63
N ASP A 127 -10.98 -25.01 19.58
CA ASP A 127 -12.34 -24.42 19.58
C ASP A 127 -12.60 -23.55 20.82
N GLY A 128 -11.55 -22.84 21.22
CA GLY A 128 -11.55 -21.94 22.36
C GLY A 128 -12.40 -20.70 22.14
N GLY A 129 -12.83 -20.06 23.22
CA GLY A 129 -13.64 -18.85 23.17
C GLY A 129 -12.83 -17.55 23.12
N LEU A 130 -13.52 -16.45 22.86
CA LEU A 130 -12.97 -15.12 23.04
C LEU A 130 -12.80 -14.85 24.54
N ARG A 131 -11.69 -14.19 24.87
CA ARG A 131 -11.44 -13.71 26.23
C ARG A 131 -12.17 -12.39 26.45
N PHE A 132 -13.10 -12.39 27.39
CA PHE A 132 -13.69 -11.15 27.90
C PHE A 132 -12.82 -10.65 29.05
N GLY A 133 -12.18 -9.48 28.88
CA GLY A 133 -11.33 -8.87 29.90
C GLY A 133 -12.04 -7.72 30.62
N GLU A 134 -11.49 -7.30 31.75
CA GLU A 134 -12.05 -6.23 32.61
C GLU A 134 -12.31 -4.93 31.85
N TRP A 135 -11.44 -4.56 30.89
CA TRP A 135 -11.65 -3.38 30.04
C TRP A 135 -12.92 -3.45 29.18
N ASN A 136 -13.35 -4.65 28.79
CA ASN A 136 -14.61 -4.81 28.04
C ASN A 136 -15.84 -4.77 28.97
N GLU A 137 -15.65 -4.99 30.27
CA GLU A 137 -16.72 -4.88 31.26
C GLU A 137 -17.00 -3.43 31.65
N ILE A 138 -15.98 -2.59 31.57
CA ILE A 138 -16.04 -1.16 31.92
C ILE A 138 -16.45 -0.29 30.70
N ALA A 139 -16.31 -0.81 29.48
CA ALA A 139 -16.66 -0.12 28.23
C ALA A 139 -18.16 -0.20 27.91
#